data_AF-A0A923SRJ2-F1
#
_entry.id   AF-A0A923SRJ2-F1
#
_cell.length_a   1.000
_cell.length_b   1.000
_cell.length_c   1.000
_cell.angle_alpha   90.00
_cell.angle_beta   90.00
_cell.angle_gamma   90.00
#
_symmetry.space_group_name_H-M   'P 1'
#
loop_
_entity.id
_entity.type
_entity.pdbx_description
1 polymer ?
#
loop_
_entity_poly.entity_id
_entity_poly.type
_entity_poly.pdbx_seq_one_letter_code
_entity_poly.pdbx_strand_id
1 'polypeptide(L)'
;MGYQNKVVRIDLTKKGVSFEPLRMDFAKKYVGSKGLAIRYMYEELKPGIDPLGPENKLFLTTGPLTGTPVPCSGKLSVAAKSPATGTMNDCSIGGHVGIRLKFAGYDMAIFEGKLSEPGYVLIDDGKIRFMDAKDLWGLGSHEAEKILAQKYGPEFSIMSIGPAGENLGVMACINCDYYRQAGRGGIGAVMGSKNMKAIVIRGTGGVKVNDIENTTNRIIELLRESVVNDDNQYIFDDGTTAFLEACNDGGILPWKNFSDTTDEKWTEYNGDVLKQYRVGKRGCGSCGLGCGNFLKIGDAICEGPEYESIAVAGPNAGIRDPEKIVKFNEVADDMGLDTISAGDTIIWAMEMTEKGIHDFGIKFGEADKMIEYLKLMARNEGVGKDLALGTKRASEKYGGTEFAMQVKGLEFPQYEPRGSWATSVAYAVSDRGACHMRAYPPNMEVFEAAAPPYTAENKGQLVYDLAEYNAIKFSLCICDFWGTLDYDIMAELLTMVTGVEWTTEDMSTVGRRVINIGRAFNQREGFDRRHDTVPKRIVTEALQNGPAKGQVIPQEAFDDMLSQYYKVMGWDENGKMPEDLIASLL
;
A
#
# COMPACT_ATOMS: atom_id res chain seq x y z
N MET A 1 8.94 10.81 -25.00
CA MET A 1 9.16 9.35 -24.91
C MET A 1 8.70 8.87 -23.53
N GLY A 2 8.58 7.57 -23.30
CA GLY A 2 8.08 6.95 -22.04
C GLY A 2 6.56 7.07 -21.81
N TYR A 3 5.96 8.21 -22.16
CA TYR A 3 4.51 8.44 -22.09
C TYR A 3 3.80 8.00 -23.36
N GLN A 4 2.59 7.46 -23.22
CA GLN A 4 1.67 7.21 -24.34
C GLN A 4 0.90 8.47 -24.75
N ASN A 5 0.97 9.52 -23.92
CA ASN A 5 0.24 10.79 -24.05
C ASN A 5 -1.28 10.59 -24.18
N LYS A 6 -1.82 9.64 -23.41
CA LYS A 6 -3.24 9.27 -23.53
C LYS A 6 -3.83 8.87 -22.18
N VAL A 7 -4.89 9.57 -21.81
CA VAL A 7 -5.77 9.25 -20.68
C VAL A 7 -7.07 8.71 -21.25
N VAL A 8 -7.54 7.59 -20.70
CA VAL A 8 -8.86 7.05 -21.01
C VAL A 8 -9.82 7.32 -19.86
N ARG A 9 -10.97 7.92 -20.18
CA ARG A 9 -12.06 8.16 -19.23
C ARG A 9 -13.20 7.20 -19.52
N ILE A 10 -13.69 6.56 -18.46
CA ILE A 10 -14.68 5.49 -18.52
C ILE A 10 -15.84 5.91 -17.60
N ASP A 11 -16.90 6.43 -18.22
CA ASP A 11 -18.16 6.78 -17.54
C ASP A 11 -18.99 5.50 -17.41
N LEU A 12 -19.03 4.92 -16.21
CA LEU A 12 -19.74 3.68 -15.91
C LEU A 12 -21.25 3.86 -15.97
N THR A 13 -21.76 5.05 -15.66
CA THR A 13 -23.20 5.34 -15.66
C THR A 13 -23.74 5.35 -17.09
N LYS A 14 -23.05 6.06 -17.99
CA LYS A 14 -23.44 6.15 -19.41
C LYS A 14 -22.89 5.02 -20.26
N LYS A 15 -22.01 4.18 -19.70
CA LYS A 15 -21.19 3.21 -20.43
C LYS A 15 -20.44 3.88 -21.59
N GLY A 16 -19.91 5.07 -21.32
CA GLY A 16 -19.22 5.92 -22.28
C GLY A 16 -17.70 5.83 -22.12
N VAL A 17 -16.99 5.97 -23.22
CA VAL A 17 -15.52 5.99 -23.25
C VAL A 17 -15.09 7.23 -24.01
N SER A 18 -14.23 8.04 -23.40
CA SER A 18 -13.58 9.17 -24.05
C SER A 18 -12.07 9.13 -23.83
N PHE A 19 -11.34 9.87 -24.66
CA PHE A 19 -9.90 9.94 -24.62
C PHE A 19 -9.48 11.40 -24.61
N GLU A 20 -8.44 11.70 -23.84
CA GLU A 20 -7.79 13.00 -23.85
C GLU A 20 -6.27 12.83 -23.84
N PRO A 21 -5.51 13.80 -24.37
CA PRO A 21 -4.08 13.84 -24.17
C PRO A 21 -3.74 13.90 -22.68
N LEU A 22 -2.61 13.30 -22.31
CA LEU A 22 -2.11 13.46 -20.95
C LEU A 22 -1.78 14.94 -20.68
N ARG A 23 -2.12 15.43 -19.48
CA ARG A 23 -1.73 16.77 -19.02
C ARG A 23 -0.22 16.80 -18.81
N MET A 24 0.52 17.10 -19.87
CA MET A 24 1.99 17.12 -19.83
C MET A 24 2.54 18.23 -18.92
N ASP A 25 1.76 19.27 -18.65
CA ASP A 25 2.06 20.27 -17.63
C ASP A 25 2.06 19.65 -16.21
N PHE A 26 1.20 18.66 -15.95
CA PHE A 26 1.24 17.90 -14.70
C PHE A 26 2.33 16.84 -14.74
N ALA A 27 2.43 16.06 -15.81
CA ALA A 27 3.43 14.99 -15.93
C ALA A 27 4.88 15.51 -15.83
N LYS A 28 5.18 16.72 -16.30
CA LYS A 28 6.49 17.35 -16.10
C LYS A 28 6.80 17.69 -14.64
N LYS A 29 5.78 18.04 -13.84
CA LYS A 29 5.93 18.42 -12.43
C LYS A 29 5.85 17.23 -11.46
N TYR A 30 5.10 16.19 -11.83
CA TYR A 30 4.71 15.07 -10.95
C TYR A 30 5.08 13.69 -11.51
N VAL A 31 5.70 13.64 -12.69
CA VAL A 31 6.17 12.44 -13.39
C VAL A 31 5.04 11.48 -13.75
N GLY A 32 4.61 10.61 -12.84
CA GLY A 32 3.64 9.57 -13.12
C GLY A 32 3.08 8.96 -11.83
N SER A 33 2.39 7.83 -11.98
CA SER A 33 1.99 6.95 -10.88
C SER A 33 1.37 7.73 -9.71
N LYS A 34 1.90 7.58 -8.49
CA LYS A 34 1.45 8.27 -7.27
C LYS A 34 1.35 9.79 -7.46
N GLY A 35 2.45 10.45 -7.85
CA GLY A 35 2.48 11.91 -7.96
C GLY A 35 1.43 12.44 -8.93
N LEU A 36 1.34 11.83 -10.11
CA LEU A 36 0.37 12.23 -11.11
C LEU A 36 -1.07 11.90 -10.69
N ALA A 37 -1.30 10.74 -10.08
CA ALA A 37 -2.62 10.36 -9.57
C ALA A 37 -3.15 11.39 -8.57
N ILE A 38 -2.34 11.80 -7.59
CA ILE A 38 -2.75 12.77 -6.56
C ILE A 38 -3.00 14.16 -7.18
N ARG A 39 -2.19 14.59 -8.14
CA ARG A 39 -2.42 15.88 -8.82
C ARG A 39 -3.74 15.91 -9.58
N TYR A 40 -4.10 14.81 -10.25
CA TYR A 40 -5.40 14.64 -10.90
C TYR A 40 -6.55 14.57 -9.88
N MET A 41 -6.36 13.85 -8.77
CA MET A 41 -7.35 13.81 -7.68
C MET A 41 -7.63 15.21 -7.11
N TYR A 42 -6.58 16.01 -6.88
CA TYR A 42 -6.73 17.37 -6.37
C TYR A 42 -7.51 18.27 -7.35
N GLU A 43 -7.22 18.15 -8.65
CA GLU A 43 -7.92 18.91 -9.71
C GLU A 43 -9.39 18.54 -9.84
N GLU A 44 -9.68 17.23 -9.84
CA GLU A 44 -10.95 16.71 -10.34
C GLU A 44 -11.95 16.33 -9.27
N LEU A 45 -11.49 16.01 -8.06
CA LEU A 45 -12.37 15.66 -6.95
C LEU A 45 -12.72 16.93 -6.20
N LYS A 46 -14.00 17.26 -6.13
CA LYS A 46 -14.48 18.41 -5.35
C LYS A 46 -14.22 18.19 -3.85
N PRO A 47 -14.04 19.27 -3.07
CA PRO A 47 -13.95 19.17 -1.62
C PRO A 47 -15.19 18.49 -1.02
N GLY A 48 -15.00 17.62 -0.04
CA GLY A 48 -16.11 17.07 0.77
C GLY A 48 -16.98 16.02 0.09
N ILE A 49 -16.60 15.52 -1.10
CA ILE A 49 -17.34 14.41 -1.74
C ILE A 49 -17.37 13.17 -0.86
N ASP A 50 -18.45 12.40 -0.95
CA ASP A 50 -18.54 11.07 -0.34
C ASP A 50 -17.54 10.11 -1.02
N PRO A 51 -16.60 9.49 -0.28
CA PRO A 51 -15.67 8.49 -0.83
C PRO A 51 -16.34 7.29 -1.51
N LEU A 52 -17.57 6.93 -1.14
CA LEU A 52 -18.32 5.84 -1.79
C LEU A 52 -19.33 6.35 -2.81
N GLY A 53 -19.46 7.67 -2.95
CA GLY A 53 -20.37 8.31 -3.89
C GLY A 53 -19.90 8.24 -5.36
N PRO A 54 -20.81 8.48 -6.31
CA PRO A 54 -20.50 8.44 -7.75
C PRO A 54 -19.53 9.55 -8.21
N GLU A 55 -19.37 10.62 -7.41
CA GLU A 55 -18.42 11.70 -7.67
C GLU A 55 -16.96 11.33 -7.37
N ASN A 56 -16.73 10.34 -6.49
CA ASN A 56 -15.38 9.81 -6.30
C ASN A 56 -14.96 9.06 -7.57
N LYS A 57 -13.68 9.15 -7.92
CA LYS A 57 -13.13 8.52 -9.13
C LYS A 57 -12.11 7.47 -8.71
N LEU A 58 -12.02 6.40 -9.50
CA LEU A 58 -10.95 5.41 -9.36
C LEU A 58 -9.94 5.67 -10.47
N PHE A 59 -8.69 5.86 -10.09
CA PHE A 59 -7.59 6.19 -10.99
C PHE A 59 -6.62 5.02 -11.06
N LEU A 60 -6.33 4.53 -12.26
CA LEU A 60 -5.21 3.64 -12.55
C LEU A 60 -4.15 4.43 -13.29
N THR A 61 -2.99 4.64 -12.67
CA THR A 61 -1.96 5.55 -13.19
C THR A 61 -0.60 4.86 -13.27
N THR A 62 0.00 4.88 -14.46
CA THR A 62 1.34 4.32 -14.75
C THR A 62 2.42 5.40 -14.67
N GLY A 63 3.70 4.99 -14.76
CA GLY A 63 4.84 5.90 -14.91
C GLY A 63 5.42 5.91 -16.33
N PRO A 64 6.34 6.84 -16.65
CA PRO A 64 7.07 6.84 -17.91
C PRO A 64 8.01 5.63 -18.07
N LEU A 65 8.44 5.02 -16.95
CA LEU A 65 9.32 3.84 -16.95
C LEU A 65 8.53 2.52 -17.09
N THR A 66 7.24 2.52 -16.76
CA THR A 66 6.39 1.33 -16.85
C THR A 66 6.33 0.81 -18.28
N GLY A 67 6.50 -0.50 -18.47
CA GLY A 67 6.50 -1.14 -19.78
C GLY A 67 7.78 -0.93 -20.60
N THR A 68 8.82 -0.34 -20.01
CA THR A 68 10.16 -0.26 -20.59
C THR A 68 11.05 -1.40 -20.05
N PRO A 69 12.30 -1.56 -20.53
CA PRO A 69 13.24 -2.52 -19.95
C PRO A 69 13.70 -2.18 -18.52
N VAL A 70 13.37 -0.99 -17.99
CA VAL A 70 13.82 -0.55 -16.67
C VAL A 70 13.35 -1.54 -15.59
N PRO A 71 14.25 -2.06 -14.75
CA PRO A 71 13.91 -3.08 -13.79
C PRO A 71 12.97 -2.56 -12.71
N CYS A 72 12.16 -3.45 -12.16
CA CYS A 72 11.28 -3.16 -11.02
C CYS A 72 10.24 -2.04 -11.27
N SER A 73 10.04 -1.62 -12.53
CA SER A 73 9.17 -0.50 -12.94
C SER A 73 7.73 -0.91 -13.32
N GLY A 74 7.38 -2.18 -13.13
CA GLY A 74 6.09 -2.76 -13.51
C GLY A 74 4.92 -2.45 -12.56
N LYS A 75 5.10 -1.55 -11.59
CA LYS A 75 4.05 -1.18 -10.63
C LYS A 75 2.96 -0.32 -11.29
N LEU A 76 1.80 -0.25 -10.64
CA LEU A 76 0.68 0.63 -10.97
C LEU A 76 0.20 1.35 -9.72
N SER A 77 -0.14 2.64 -9.82
CA SER A 77 -0.86 3.35 -8.76
C SER A 77 -2.37 3.20 -8.96
N VAL A 78 -3.06 2.75 -7.91
CA VAL A 78 -4.52 2.71 -7.81
C VAL A 78 -4.95 3.72 -6.77
N ALA A 79 -5.65 4.78 -7.17
CA ALA A 79 -5.91 5.92 -6.29
C ALA A 79 -7.38 6.36 -6.29
N ALA A 80 -7.82 6.92 -5.18
CA ALA A 80 -9.15 7.52 -4.96
C ALA A 80 -9.17 8.28 -3.62
N LYS A 81 -10.26 9.03 -3.34
CA LYS A 81 -10.53 9.44 -1.95
C LYS A 81 -10.88 8.19 -1.13
N SER A 82 -10.25 8.04 0.04
CA SER A 82 -10.34 6.86 0.90
C SER A 82 -11.66 6.80 1.68
N PRO A 83 -12.43 5.70 1.63
CA PRO A 83 -13.54 5.48 2.55
C PRO A 83 -13.08 5.08 3.97
N ALA A 84 -11.85 4.61 4.14
CA ALA A 84 -11.30 4.27 5.45
C ALA A 84 -10.99 5.51 6.28
N THR A 85 -10.31 6.46 5.64
CA THR A 85 -9.68 7.61 6.31
C THR A 85 -10.30 8.94 5.94
N GLY A 86 -10.91 9.08 4.77
CA GLY A 86 -11.34 10.37 4.22
C GLY A 86 -10.22 11.19 3.57
N THR A 87 -8.97 10.73 3.66
CA THR A 87 -7.79 11.35 3.02
C THR A 87 -7.72 11.00 1.53
N MET A 88 -6.72 11.56 0.84
CA MET A 88 -6.23 10.94 -0.39
C MET A 88 -5.72 9.52 -0.08
N ASN A 89 -5.83 8.62 -1.05
CA ASN A 89 -5.21 7.32 -0.98
C ASN A 89 -4.71 6.90 -2.36
N ASP A 90 -3.53 6.31 -2.36
CA ASP A 90 -2.99 5.56 -3.48
C ASP A 90 -2.40 4.25 -2.97
N CYS A 91 -2.55 3.19 -3.76
CA CYS A 91 -1.91 1.90 -3.55
C CYS A 91 -0.99 1.60 -4.71
N SER A 92 0.25 1.21 -4.41
CA SER A 92 1.17 0.64 -5.40
C SER A 92 0.89 -0.86 -5.50
N ILE A 93 0.50 -1.34 -6.67
CA ILE A 93 0.24 -2.75 -6.94
C ILE A 93 1.22 -3.28 -7.98
N GLY A 94 1.69 -4.52 -7.77
CA GLY A 94 2.60 -5.23 -8.68
C GLY A 94 1.86 -6.07 -9.72
N GLY A 95 2.48 -7.19 -10.10
CA GLY A 95 1.98 -8.07 -11.16
C GLY A 95 2.33 -7.54 -12.54
N HIS A 96 1.42 -7.69 -13.49
CA HIS A 96 1.63 -7.25 -14.88
C HIS A 96 0.68 -6.14 -15.32
N VAL A 97 -0.28 -5.76 -14.47
CA VAL A 97 -1.39 -4.88 -14.87
C VAL A 97 -0.94 -3.48 -15.29
N GLY A 98 0.07 -2.90 -14.63
CA GLY A 98 0.64 -1.60 -15.03
C GLY A 98 1.22 -1.65 -16.44
N ILE A 99 1.94 -2.73 -16.77
CA ILE A 99 2.50 -2.96 -18.10
C ILE A 99 1.39 -3.20 -19.13
N ARG A 100 0.36 -4.00 -18.79
CA ARG A 100 -0.78 -4.24 -19.70
C ARG A 100 -1.52 -2.95 -20.03
N LEU A 101 -1.77 -2.09 -19.04
CA LEU A 101 -2.41 -0.79 -19.26
C LEU A 101 -1.55 0.11 -20.16
N LYS A 102 -0.24 0.14 -19.91
CA LYS A 102 0.69 0.91 -20.71
C LYS A 102 0.78 0.42 -22.16
N PHE A 103 0.85 -0.88 -22.38
CA PHE A 103 0.87 -1.49 -23.71
C PHE A 103 -0.46 -1.37 -24.45
N ALA A 104 -1.58 -1.23 -23.74
CA ALA A 104 -2.86 -0.87 -24.34
C ALA A 104 -2.89 0.58 -24.87
N GLY A 105 -1.84 1.36 -24.59
CA GLY A 105 -1.64 2.72 -25.10
C GLY A 105 -2.12 3.81 -24.15
N TYR A 106 -2.21 3.54 -22.85
CA TYR A 106 -2.71 4.49 -21.86
C TYR A 106 -1.68 4.77 -20.76
N ASP A 107 -1.51 6.04 -20.42
CA ASP A 107 -0.78 6.42 -19.21
C ASP A 107 -1.67 6.32 -17.96
N MET A 108 -2.98 6.53 -18.15
CA MET A 108 -3.96 6.58 -17.08
C MET A 108 -5.34 6.10 -17.56
N ALA A 109 -6.06 5.39 -16.69
CA ALA A 109 -7.48 5.10 -16.83
C ALA A 109 -8.25 5.69 -15.64
N ILE A 110 -9.31 6.45 -15.92
CA ILE A 110 -10.13 7.13 -14.92
C ILE A 110 -11.56 6.61 -15.01
N PHE A 111 -12.05 6.01 -13.92
CA PHE A 111 -13.39 5.45 -13.84
C PHE A 111 -14.31 6.37 -13.02
N GLU A 112 -15.41 6.78 -13.64
CA GLU A 112 -16.36 7.76 -13.10
C GLU A 112 -17.78 7.17 -13.06
N GLY A 113 -18.64 7.70 -12.20
CA GLY A 113 -20.01 7.19 -12.07
C GLY A 113 -20.07 5.77 -11.50
N LYS A 114 -21.14 5.05 -11.83
CA LYS A 114 -21.47 3.72 -11.29
C LYS A 114 -22.27 2.90 -12.31
N LEU A 115 -21.99 1.59 -12.43
CA LEU A 115 -22.82 0.68 -13.22
C LEU A 115 -24.18 0.44 -12.53
N SER A 116 -25.26 0.34 -13.31
CA SER A 116 -26.61 0.06 -12.77
C SER A 116 -26.72 -1.31 -12.10
N GLU A 117 -25.91 -2.27 -12.55
CA GLU A 117 -25.87 -3.67 -12.10
C GLU A 117 -24.40 -4.12 -12.01
N PRO A 118 -24.08 -5.18 -11.24
CA PRO A 118 -22.74 -5.77 -11.22
C PRO A 118 -22.17 -6.01 -12.62
N GLY A 119 -20.98 -5.46 -12.88
CA GLY A 119 -20.28 -5.64 -14.16
C GLY A 119 -18.76 -5.56 -14.04
N TYR A 120 -18.06 -5.78 -15.14
CA TYR A 120 -16.62 -5.53 -15.24
C TYR A 120 -16.29 -4.79 -16.53
N VAL A 121 -15.15 -4.09 -16.53
CA VAL A 121 -14.64 -3.39 -17.70
C VAL A 121 -13.53 -4.21 -18.35
N LEU A 122 -13.65 -4.47 -19.64
CA LEU A 122 -12.65 -5.12 -20.46
C LEU A 122 -11.93 -4.08 -21.32
N ILE A 123 -10.63 -3.91 -21.11
CA ILE A 123 -9.73 -3.08 -21.90
C ILE A 123 -8.85 -4.01 -22.74
N ASP A 124 -9.06 -4.00 -24.05
CA ASP A 124 -8.29 -4.80 -25.01
C ASP A 124 -7.72 -3.86 -26.07
N ASP A 125 -6.50 -3.38 -25.81
CA ASP A 125 -5.90 -2.23 -26.50
C ASP A 125 -6.88 -1.05 -26.54
N GLY A 126 -7.19 -0.54 -27.75
CA GLY A 126 -8.12 0.56 -27.96
C GLY A 126 -9.60 0.22 -27.79
N LYS A 127 -9.96 -1.05 -27.53
CA LYS A 127 -11.36 -1.51 -27.46
C LYS A 127 -11.77 -1.72 -26.01
N ILE A 128 -12.69 -0.87 -25.54
CA ILE A 128 -13.20 -0.92 -24.16
C ILE A 128 -14.66 -1.37 -24.17
N ARG A 129 -14.98 -2.38 -23.37
CA ARG A 129 -16.31 -3.00 -23.28
C ARG A 129 -16.77 -3.12 -21.84
N PHE A 130 -18.07 -2.97 -21.62
CA PHE A 130 -18.73 -3.14 -20.33
C PHE A 130 -19.44 -4.49 -20.35
N MET A 131 -19.08 -5.36 -19.42
CA MET A 131 -19.52 -6.76 -19.38
C MET A 131 -20.36 -7.01 -18.13
N ASP A 132 -21.29 -7.96 -18.19
CA ASP A 132 -22.06 -8.43 -17.03
C ASP A 132 -21.17 -9.24 -16.08
N ALA A 133 -21.37 -9.07 -14.78
CA ALA A 133 -20.65 -9.79 -13.72
C ALA A 133 -21.57 -10.40 -12.65
N LYS A 134 -22.85 -10.62 -12.94
CA LYS A 134 -23.82 -11.13 -11.95
C LYS A 134 -23.40 -12.49 -11.41
N ASP A 135 -22.90 -13.37 -12.28
CA ASP A 135 -22.43 -14.70 -11.91
C ASP A 135 -21.08 -14.68 -11.15
N LEU A 136 -20.38 -13.53 -11.14
CA LEU A 136 -19.13 -13.33 -10.40
C LEU A 136 -19.36 -12.61 -9.06
N TRP A 137 -20.47 -11.88 -8.92
CA TRP A 137 -20.78 -11.13 -7.72
C TRP A 137 -21.07 -12.09 -6.55
N GLY A 138 -20.47 -11.85 -5.40
CA GLY A 138 -20.51 -12.72 -4.22
C GLY A 138 -19.41 -13.78 -4.18
N LEU A 139 -18.70 -14.02 -5.28
CA LEU A 139 -17.53 -14.92 -5.30
C LEU A 139 -16.31 -14.23 -4.68
N GLY A 140 -15.42 -15.04 -4.10
CA GLY A 140 -14.07 -14.61 -3.76
C GLY A 140 -13.28 -14.16 -5.00
N SER A 141 -12.30 -13.29 -4.79
CA SER A 141 -11.41 -12.74 -5.83
C SER A 141 -10.72 -13.85 -6.61
N HIS A 142 -10.21 -14.90 -5.96
CA HIS A 142 -9.48 -15.97 -6.63
C HIS A 142 -10.38 -16.77 -7.57
N GLU A 143 -11.60 -17.12 -7.14
CA GLU A 143 -12.54 -17.85 -8.00
C GLU A 143 -13.05 -16.98 -9.14
N ALA A 144 -13.32 -15.69 -8.89
CA ALA A 144 -13.70 -14.75 -9.94
C ALA A 144 -12.59 -14.58 -10.99
N GLU A 145 -11.34 -14.45 -10.56
CA GLU A 145 -10.18 -14.36 -11.46
C GLU A 145 -9.90 -15.66 -12.20
N LYS A 146 -10.13 -16.81 -11.58
CA LYS A 146 -10.05 -18.11 -12.26
C LYS A 146 -11.03 -18.22 -13.42
N ILE A 147 -12.29 -17.85 -13.21
CA ILE A 147 -13.30 -17.86 -14.28
C ILE A 147 -12.90 -16.89 -15.40
N LEU A 148 -12.45 -15.69 -15.06
CA LEU A 148 -12.01 -14.69 -16.04
C LEU A 148 -10.74 -15.11 -16.79
N ALA A 149 -9.77 -15.72 -16.11
CA ALA A 149 -8.53 -16.22 -16.70
C ALA A 149 -8.79 -17.38 -17.66
N GLN A 150 -9.71 -18.29 -17.33
CA GLN A 150 -10.15 -19.35 -18.24
C GLN A 150 -10.84 -18.80 -19.48
N LYS A 151 -11.59 -17.70 -19.34
CA LYS A 151 -12.31 -17.05 -20.43
C LYS A 151 -11.40 -16.27 -21.38
N TYR A 152 -10.43 -15.53 -20.86
CA TYR A 152 -9.63 -14.57 -21.63
C TYR A 152 -8.19 -15.04 -21.91
N GLY A 153 -7.65 -15.94 -21.09
CA GLY A 153 -6.29 -16.45 -21.21
C GLY A 153 -5.23 -15.57 -20.54
N PRO A 154 -3.96 -16.04 -20.50
CA PRO A 154 -2.87 -15.46 -19.71
C PRO A 154 -2.31 -14.14 -20.24
N GLU A 155 -2.76 -13.68 -21.42
CA GLU A 155 -2.36 -12.37 -21.96
C GLU A 155 -3.05 -11.20 -21.24
N PHE A 156 -4.14 -11.48 -20.52
CA PHE A 156 -4.88 -10.49 -19.76
C PHE A 156 -4.42 -10.49 -18.30
N SER A 157 -4.21 -9.29 -17.76
CA SER A 157 -4.18 -9.10 -16.31
C SER A 157 -5.60 -8.83 -15.81
N ILE A 158 -5.92 -9.33 -14.63
CA ILE A 158 -7.25 -9.19 -14.04
C ILE A 158 -7.07 -8.53 -12.69
N MET A 159 -7.79 -7.43 -12.47
CA MET A 159 -7.98 -6.83 -11.17
C MET A 159 -9.40 -7.12 -10.71
N SER A 160 -9.60 -7.63 -9.50
CA SER A 160 -10.93 -7.99 -8.99
C SER A 160 -11.13 -7.56 -7.54
N ILE A 161 -12.39 -7.45 -7.12
CA ILE A 161 -12.74 -7.30 -5.71
C ILE A 161 -13.39 -8.58 -5.20
N GLY A 162 -13.16 -8.90 -3.93
CA GLY A 162 -13.89 -9.95 -3.21
C GLY A 162 -15.16 -9.41 -2.54
N PRO A 163 -15.85 -10.23 -1.73
CA PRO A 163 -17.05 -9.82 -1.00
C PRO A 163 -16.86 -8.58 -0.13
N ALA A 164 -15.66 -8.34 0.41
CA ALA A 164 -15.39 -7.13 1.20
C ALA A 164 -15.58 -5.84 0.38
N GLY A 165 -15.13 -5.83 -0.87
CA GLY A 165 -15.32 -4.69 -1.77
C GLY A 165 -16.78 -4.53 -2.17
N GLU A 166 -17.47 -5.64 -2.47
CA GLU A 166 -18.89 -5.65 -2.82
C GLU A 166 -19.78 -5.11 -1.69
N ASN A 167 -19.42 -5.40 -0.44
CA ASN A 167 -20.09 -4.92 0.77
C ASN A 167 -19.57 -3.56 1.27
N LEU A 168 -18.73 -2.88 0.48
CA LEU A 168 -18.21 -1.55 0.78
C LEU A 168 -17.40 -1.46 2.09
N GLY A 169 -16.73 -2.57 2.45
CA GLY A 169 -15.89 -2.64 3.64
C GLY A 169 -14.72 -1.67 3.57
N VAL A 170 -14.45 -0.95 4.65
CA VAL A 170 -13.46 0.14 4.65
C VAL A 170 -12.02 -0.36 4.58
N MET A 171 -11.82 -1.66 4.72
CA MET A 171 -10.55 -2.37 4.62
C MET A 171 -10.48 -3.23 3.34
N ALA A 172 -11.36 -2.98 2.37
CA ALA A 172 -11.41 -3.76 1.15
C ALA A 172 -10.25 -3.43 0.18
N CYS A 173 -9.67 -4.48 -0.38
CA CYS A 173 -8.59 -4.46 -1.37
C CYS A 173 -9.12 -4.57 -2.80
N ILE A 174 -8.24 -4.27 -3.75
CA ILE A 174 -8.37 -4.77 -5.12
C ILE A 174 -7.26 -5.80 -5.33
N ASN A 175 -7.66 -7.03 -5.61
CA ASN A 175 -6.80 -8.15 -5.96
C ASN A 175 -6.35 -8.03 -7.41
N CYS A 176 -5.18 -8.56 -7.74
CA CYS A 176 -4.65 -8.59 -9.09
C CYS A 176 -3.82 -9.83 -9.37
N ASP A 177 -4.09 -10.47 -10.50
CA ASP A 177 -3.44 -11.67 -10.98
C ASP A 177 -3.23 -12.72 -9.84
N TYR A 178 -4.33 -13.01 -9.15
CA TYR A 178 -4.53 -13.82 -7.96
C TYR A 178 -4.00 -13.26 -6.64
N TYR A 179 -2.78 -12.72 -6.56
CA TYR A 179 -2.17 -12.51 -5.23
C TYR A 179 -1.61 -11.11 -4.98
N ARG A 180 -1.61 -10.22 -5.97
CA ARG A 180 -1.09 -8.86 -5.78
C ARG A 180 -2.21 -7.97 -5.29
N GLN A 181 -1.97 -7.23 -4.21
CA GLN A 181 -3.00 -6.39 -3.60
C GLN A 181 -2.73 -4.90 -3.81
N ALA A 182 -3.75 -4.16 -4.23
CA ALA A 182 -3.90 -2.75 -3.88
C ALA A 182 -4.61 -2.72 -2.52
N GLY A 183 -3.81 -2.78 -1.46
CA GLY A 183 -4.28 -3.28 -0.17
C GLY A 183 -5.05 -2.28 0.70
N ARG A 184 -4.57 -1.04 0.80
CA ARG A 184 -4.89 -0.20 1.98
C ARG A 184 -5.87 0.92 1.68
N GLY A 185 -6.56 1.39 2.72
CA GLY A 185 -7.44 2.56 2.65
C GLY A 185 -8.78 2.32 1.96
N GLY A 186 -9.22 1.06 1.83
CA GLY A 186 -10.56 0.71 1.33
C GLY A 186 -10.76 0.97 -0.15
N ILE A 187 -9.70 0.86 -0.96
CA ILE A 187 -9.75 1.09 -2.41
C ILE A 187 -10.69 0.10 -3.12
N GLY A 188 -10.80 -1.13 -2.61
CA GLY A 188 -11.76 -2.13 -3.07
C GLY A 188 -13.21 -1.73 -2.88
N ALA A 189 -13.53 -0.99 -1.80
CA ALA A 189 -14.87 -0.47 -1.58
C ALA A 189 -15.22 0.66 -2.55
N VAL A 190 -14.23 1.45 -3.00
CA VAL A 190 -14.45 2.45 -4.07
C VAL A 190 -14.80 1.75 -5.39
N MET A 191 -14.11 0.65 -5.72
CA MET A 191 -14.43 -0.15 -6.90
C MET A 191 -15.80 -0.84 -6.78
N GLY A 192 -16.12 -1.39 -5.61
CA GLY A 192 -17.42 -2.00 -5.32
C GLY A 192 -18.58 -1.00 -5.30
N SER A 193 -18.37 0.23 -4.82
CA SER A 193 -19.41 1.27 -4.83
C SER A 193 -19.85 1.62 -6.25
N LYS A 194 -18.99 1.39 -7.23
CA LYS A 194 -19.25 1.55 -8.66
C LYS A 194 -19.92 0.33 -9.32
N ASN A 195 -20.29 -0.68 -8.54
CA ASN A 195 -20.79 -1.99 -9.00
C ASN A 195 -19.81 -2.68 -9.98
N MET A 196 -18.51 -2.44 -9.82
CA MET A 196 -17.49 -2.97 -10.71
C MET A 196 -16.76 -4.14 -10.03
N LYS A 197 -17.04 -5.37 -10.47
CA LYS A 197 -16.43 -6.60 -9.95
C LYS A 197 -14.97 -6.77 -10.36
N ALA A 198 -14.65 -6.38 -11.60
CA ALA A 198 -13.33 -6.56 -12.15
C ALA A 198 -12.95 -5.50 -13.20
N ILE A 199 -11.66 -5.41 -13.47
CA ILE A 199 -11.07 -4.73 -14.63
C ILE A 199 -10.14 -5.75 -15.29
N VAL A 200 -10.38 -6.05 -16.56
CA VAL A 200 -9.62 -7.05 -17.32
C VAL A 200 -8.87 -6.32 -18.42
N ILE A 201 -7.53 -6.43 -18.44
CA ILE A 201 -6.67 -5.58 -19.29
C ILE A 201 -5.71 -6.44 -20.11
N ARG A 202 -5.75 -6.27 -21.43
CA ARG A 202 -4.69 -6.68 -22.36
C ARG A 202 -4.19 -5.48 -23.14
N GLY A 203 -2.87 -5.39 -23.23
CA GLY A 203 -2.15 -4.48 -24.09
C GLY A 203 -1.13 -5.24 -24.93
N THR A 204 -1.08 -4.96 -26.23
CA THR A 204 -0.20 -5.63 -27.20
C THR A 204 0.82 -4.68 -27.84
N GLY A 205 0.72 -3.38 -27.56
CA GLY A 205 1.67 -2.37 -28.01
C GLY A 205 2.99 -2.40 -27.26
N GLY A 206 3.77 -1.33 -27.44
CA GLY A 206 5.04 -1.12 -26.74
C GLY A 206 5.18 0.33 -26.29
N VAL A 207 6.25 0.61 -25.53
CA VAL A 207 6.60 1.95 -25.05
C VAL A 207 7.82 2.45 -25.81
N LYS A 208 7.75 3.67 -26.34
CA LYS A 208 8.89 4.30 -27.02
C LYS A 208 9.87 4.85 -25.99
N VAL A 209 11.11 4.40 -26.09
CA VAL A 209 12.28 4.89 -25.34
C VAL A 209 13.09 5.80 -26.27
N ASN A 210 13.73 6.84 -25.74
CA ASN A 210 14.48 7.81 -26.56
C ASN A 210 15.63 7.16 -27.35
N ASP A 211 16.45 6.37 -26.66
CA ASP A 211 17.53 5.58 -27.25
C ASP A 211 17.48 4.17 -26.68
N ILE A 212 16.77 3.27 -27.36
CA ILE A 212 16.50 1.92 -26.84
C ILE A 212 17.76 1.07 -26.71
N GLU A 213 18.74 1.23 -27.59
CA GLU A 213 19.96 0.41 -27.60
C GLU A 213 20.83 0.77 -26.41
N ASN A 214 21.17 2.06 -26.26
CA ASN A 214 21.96 2.54 -25.12
C ASN A 214 21.22 2.34 -23.80
N THR A 215 19.89 2.56 -23.79
CA THR A 215 19.06 2.30 -22.60
C THR A 215 19.14 0.84 -22.16
N THR A 216 19.04 -0.09 -23.09
CA THR A 216 19.09 -1.52 -22.78
C THR A 216 20.47 -1.94 -22.30
N ASN A 217 21.56 -1.45 -22.94
CA ASN A 217 22.93 -1.77 -22.54
C ASN A 217 23.20 -1.31 -21.10
N ARG A 218 22.86 -0.07 -20.77
CA ARG A 218 23.03 0.46 -19.41
C ARG A 218 22.16 -0.25 -18.38
N ILE A 219 20.93 -0.63 -18.75
CA ILE A 219 20.06 -1.43 -17.86
C ILE A 219 20.67 -2.80 -17.57
N ILE A 220 21.34 -3.44 -18.54
CA ILE A 220 22.03 -4.72 -18.30
C ILE A 220 23.19 -4.55 -17.30
N GLU A 221 23.89 -3.42 -17.35
CA GLU A 221 24.92 -3.06 -16.36
C GLU A 221 24.29 -2.84 -14.98
N LEU A 222 23.29 -1.96 -14.88
CA LEU A 222 22.57 -1.67 -13.64
C LEU A 222 21.94 -2.92 -13.01
N LEU A 223 21.44 -3.85 -13.83
CA LEU A 223 20.93 -5.12 -13.35
C LEU A 223 21.99 -5.86 -12.54
N ARG A 224 23.25 -5.89 -13.00
CA ARG A 224 24.35 -6.60 -12.33
C ARG A 224 24.94 -5.80 -11.17
N GLU A 225 25.09 -4.49 -11.35
CA GLU A 225 25.79 -3.62 -10.40
C GLU A 225 24.91 -3.22 -9.21
N SER A 226 23.61 -3.06 -9.45
CA SER A 226 22.70 -2.43 -8.49
C SER A 226 21.47 -3.30 -8.21
N VAL A 227 20.85 -3.95 -9.20
CA VAL A 227 19.56 -4.65 -8.95
C VAL A 227 19.76 -6.03 -8.32
N VAL A 228 20.46 -6.95 -8.98
CA VAL A 228 20.66 -8.35 -8.51
C VAL A 228 22.03 -8.55 -7.87
N ASN A 229 22.45 -7.56 -7.09
CA ASN A 229 23.69 -7.60 -6.30
C ASN A 229 23.44 -8.22 -4.90
N ASP A 230 24.51 -8.41 -4.14
CA ASP A 230 24.45 -9.06 -2.82
C ASP A 230 23.54 -8.30 -1.83
N ASP A 231 23.49 -6.97 -1.91
CA ASP A 231 22.67 -6.13 -1.04
C ASP A 231 21.15 -6.36 -1.24
N ASN A 232 20.74 -6.80 -2.44
CA ASN A 232 19.33 -7.07 -2.76
C ASN A 232 19.02 -8.58 -2.87
N GLN A 233 20.03 -9.45 -2.83
CA GLN A 233 19.89 -10.88 -3.10
C GLN A 233 18.93 -11.58 -2.12
N TYR A 234 18.87 -11.13 -0.86
CA TYR A 234 17.93 -11.64 0.14
C TYR A 234 16.46 -11.48 -0.30
N ILE A 235 16.12 -10.45 -1.09
CA ILE A 235 14.76 -10.27 -1.62
C ILE A 235 14.41 -11.40 -2.57
N PHE A 236 15.37 -11.85 -3.38
CA PHE A 236 15.17 -13.03 -4.19
C PHE A 236 15.03 -14.23 -3.25
N ASP A 237 16.02 -14.54 -2.42
CA ASP A 237 16.04 -15.80 -1.67
C ASP A 237 14.88 -15.96 -0.68
N ASP A 238 14.49 -14.89 -0.02
CA ASP A 238 13.56 -14.90 1.12
C ASP A 238 12.28 -14.10 0.90
N GLY A 239 12.27 -13.19 -0.07
CA GLY A 239 11.22 -12.17 -0.16
C GLY A 239 11.19 -11.33 1.12
N THR A 240 10.00 -10.88 1.52
CA THR A 240 9.87 -10.08 2.75
C THR A 240 9.91 -10.91 4.03
N THR A 241 9.89 -12.25 3.95
CA THR A 241 9.92 -13.09 5.16
C THR A 241 11.20 -12.89 5.98
N ALA A 242 12.28 -12.42 5.37
CA ALA A 242 13.52 -12.02 6.03
C ALA A 242 13.32 -10.91 7.08
N PHE A 243 12.35 -10.02 6.89
CA PHE A 243 12.08 -8.95 7.84
C PHE A 243 11.54 -9.44 9.18
N LEU A 244 11.01 -10.67 9.27
CA LEU A 244 10.51 -11.19 10.53
C LEU A 244 11.63 -11.33 11.57
N GLU A 245 12.75 -11.93 11.17
CA GLU A 245 13.95 -12.07 12.01
C GLU A 245 14.52 -10.70 12.35
N ALA A 246 14.75 -9.85 11.33
CA ALA A 246 15.31 -8.52 11.51
C ALA A 246 14.47 -7.66 12.46
N CYS A 247 13.14 -7.74 12.38
CA CYS A 247 12.24 -7.01 13.28
C CYS A 247 12.21 -7.59 14.68
N ASN A 248 12.27 -8.93 14.81
CA ASN A 248 12.33 -9.60 16.10
C ASN A 248 13.60 -9.20 16.87
N ASP A 249 14.75 -9.28 16.20
CA ASP A 249 16.08 -8.98 16.76
C ASP A 249 16.31 -7.48 16.95
N GLY A 250 15.63 -6.65 16.15
CA GLY A 250 15.59 -5.20 16.31
C GLY A 250 14.65 -4.71 17.41
N GLY A 251 13.85 -5.59 18.02
CA GLY A 251 12.86 -5.21 19.03
C GLY A 251 11.70 -4.38 18.48
N ILE A 252 11.39 -4.52 17.19
CA ILE A 252 10.31 -3.81 16.50
C ILE A 252 9.21 -4.73 15.97
N LEU A 253 9.19 -6.02 16.32
CA LEU A 253 8.14 -6.97 15.93
C LEU A 253 6.96 -6.89 16.93
N PRO A 254 5.77 -6.40 16.54
CA PRO A 254 4.66 -6.23 17.49
C PRO A 254 4.17 -7.54 18.10
N TRP A 255 3.88 -7.52 19.40
CA TRP A 255 3.32 -8.66 20.12
C TRP A 255 1.98 -8.30 20.77
N LYS A 256 0.95 -9.13 20.51
CA LYS A 256 -0.41 -9.02 21.07
C LYS A 256 -0.97 -7.59 21.06
N ASN A 257 -1.40 -7.13 19.90
CA ASN A 257 -1.90 -5.77 19.65
C ASN A 257 -0.90 -4.66 20.03
N PHE A 258 0.38 -4.84 19.69
CA PHE A 258 1.44 -3.89 20.09
C PHE A 258 1.49 -3.69 21.62
N SER A 259 0.97 -4.60 22.46
CA SER A 259 1.08 -4.43 23.92
C SER A 259 2.54 -4.61 24.39
N ASP A 260 3.33 -5.34 23.62
CA ASP A 260 4.77 -5.50 23.78
C ASP A 260 5.43 -5.73 22.40
N THR A 261 6.69 -6.15 22.39
CA THR A 261 7.46 -6.50 21.19
C THR A 261 8.13 -7.86 21.32
N THR A 262 8.56 -8.42 20.18
CA THR A 262 9.33 -9.67 20.04
C THR A 262 8.53 -10.92 20.43
N ASP A 263 8.78 -12.04 19.76
CA ASP A 263 8.29 -13.36 20.18
C ASP A 263 9.48 -14.30 20.37
N GLU A 264 9.72 -14.81 21.59
CA GLU A 264 10.79 -15.78 21.84
C GLU A 264 10.69 -17.07 21.02
N LYS A 265 9.51 -17.36 20.46
CA LYS A 265 9.26 -18.54 19.63
C LYS A 265 9.00 -18.21 18.16
N TRP A 266 9.48 -17.05 17.69
CA TRP A 266 9.34 -16.64 16.29
C TRP A 266 9.89 -17.68 15.29
N THR A 267 10.87 -18.47 15.71
CA THR A 267 11.47 -19.57 14.91
C THR A 267 10.53 -20.74 14.62
N GLU A 268 9.36 -20.83 15.28
CA GLU A 268 8.34 -21.84 14.97
C GLU A 268 7.60 -21.55 13.65
N TYR A 269 7.63 -20.29 13.16
CA TYR A 269 6.87 -19.86 11.98
C TYR A 269 7.65 -18.89 11.06
N ASN A 270 8.97 -18.80 11.22
CA ASN A 270 9.78 -17.84 10.50
C ASN A 270 9.93 -18.12 8.99
N GLY A 271 10.66 -17.26 8.29
CA GLY A 271 10.95 -17.42 6.87
C GLY A 271 11.52 -18.79 6.53
N ASP A 272 12.46 -19.33 7.32
CA ASP A 272 13.05 -20.65 7.08
C ASP A 272 12.03 -21.79 7.19
N VAL A 273 11.08 -21.70 8.14
CA VAL A 273 9.97 -22.64 8.24
C VAL A 273 9.05 -22.53 7.02
N LEU A 274 8.62 -21.33 6.68
CA LEU A 274 7.67 -21.10 5.58
C LEU A 274 8.25 -21.50 4.21
N LYS A 275 9.52 -21.20 3.97
CA LYS A 275 10.20 -21.49 2.68
C LYS A 275 10.37 -22.98 2.41
N GLN A 276 10.30 -23.86 3.42
CA GLN A 276 10.29 -25.31 3.20
C GLN A 276 9.10 -25.78 2.34
N TYR A 277 8.02 -24.99 2.34
CA TYR A 277 6.78 -25.25 1.61
C TYR A 277 6.69 -24.46 0.29
N ARG A 278 7.76 -23.80 -0.13
CA ARG A 278 7.80 -23.04 -1.38
C ARG A 278 7.81 -23.97 -2.58
N VAL A 279 6.79 -23.84 -3.44
CA VAL A 279 6.66 -24.64 -4.67
C VAL A 279 6.86 -23.82 -5.94
N GLY A 280 7.03 -22.50 -5.83
CA GLY A 280 7.32 -21.63 -6.96
C GLY A 280 7.74 -20.23 -6.57
N LYS A 281 8.21 -19.47 -7.56
CA LYS A 281 8.54 -18.06 -7.42
C LYS A 281 7.96 -17.24 -8.55
N ARG A 282 7.64 -15.98 -8.26
CA ARG A 282 7.06 -15.06 -9.24
C ARG A 282 7.59 -13.65 -9.08
N GLY A 283 8.02 -13.07 -10.19
CA GLY A 283 8.34 -11.65 -10.30
C GLY A 283 7.15 -10.83 -10.82
N CYS A 284 7.13 -9.56 -10.45
CA CYS A 284 6.33 -8.56 -11.17
C CYS A 284 6.95 -8.31 -12.56
N GLY A 285 6.22 -7.62 -13.43
CA GLY A 285 6.71 -7.25 -14.75
C GLY A 285 8.05 -6.49 -14.69
N SER A 286 8.99 -6.89 -15.54
CA SER A 286 10.36 -6.33 -15.62
C SER A 286 11.18 -6.44 -14.31
N CYS A 287 10.87 -7.37 -13.40
CA CYS A 287 11.59 -7.48 -12.12
C CYS A 287 12.51 -8.71 -12.06
N GLY A 288 13.82 -8.47 -11.87
CA GLY A 288 14.81 -9.54 -11.65
C GLY A 288 14.84 -10.08 -10.22
N LEU A 289 14.33 -9.32 -9.24
CA LEU A 289 14.35 -9.69 -7.81
C LEU A 289 13.37 -10.81 -7.44
N GLY A 290 12.25 -10.96 -8.16
CA GLY A 290 11.39 -12.14 -8.02
C GLY A 290 10.91 -12.47 -6.59
N CYS A 291 10.51 -11.48 -5.79
CA CYS A 291 10.22 -11.64 -4.36
C CYS A 291 9.02 -12.53 -4.02
N GLY A 292 8.10 -12.78 -4.97
CA GLY A 292 6.88 -13.53 -4.72
C GLY A 292 7.18 -15.00 -4.47
N ASN A 293 6.93 -15.49 -3.25
CA ASN A 293 7.07 -16.89 -2.87
C ASN A 293 5.71 -17.58 -2.95
N PHE A 294 5.57 -18.58 -3.82
CA PHE A 294 4.35 -19.39 -3.88
C PHE A 294 4.49 -20.57 -2.92
N LEU A 295 3.72 -20.55 -1.83
CA LEU A 295 3.76 -21.52 -0.75
C LEU A 295 2.54 -22.44 -0.79
N LYS A 296 2.75 -23.71 -0.44
CA LYS A 296 1.69 -24.68 -0.20
C LYS A 296 2.00 -25.50 1.05
N ILE A 297 1.25 -25.25 2.12
CA ILE A 297 1.35 -25.96 3.39
C ILE A 297 -0.03 -26.53 3.73
N GLY A 298 -0.14 -27.86 3.83
CA GLY A 298 -1.43 -28.54 3.95
C GLY A 298 -2.39 -28.13 2.83
N ASP A 299 -3.56 -27.62 3.21
CA ASP A 299 -4.60 -27.08 2.31
C ASP A 299 -4.53 -25.55 2.15
N ALA A 300 -3.50 -24.91 2.70
CA ALA A 300 -3.26 -23.47 2.55
C ALA A 300 -2.38 -23.18 1.34
N ILE A 301 -2.82 -22.25 0.47
CA ILE A 301 -2.11 -21.87 -0.76
C ILE A 301 -2.05 -20.35 -0.88
N CYS A 302 -0.84 -19.81 -1.06
CA CYS A 302 -0.61 -18.37 -1.11
C CYS A 302 0.60 -18.02 -1.97
N GLU A 303 0.57 -16.91 -2.72
CA GLU A 303 1.81 -16.20 -3.09
C GLU A 303 2.05 -15.13 -2.02
N GLY A 304 3.13 -15.26 -1.25
CA GLY A 304 3.27 -14.68 0.08
C GLY A 304 3.24 -15.79 1.16
N PRO A 305 2.84 -15.49 2.40
CA PRO A 305 2.50 -14.18 2.92
C PRO A 305 3.72 -13.25 2.93
N GLU A 306 3.46 -11.94 2.78
CA GLU A 306 4.49 -10.92 3.00
C GLU A 306 4.70 -10.71 4.51
N TYR A 307 5.81 -10.07 4.92
CA TYR A 307 6.16 -9.78 6.32
C TYR A 307 4.97 -9.29 7.16
N GLU A 308 4.28 -8.27 6.65
CA GLU A 308 3.14 -7.64 7.32
C GLU A 308 2.06 -8.66 7.68
N SER A 309 1.67 -9.52 6.73
CA SER A 309 0.66 -10.55 6.95
C SER A 309 1.12 -11.61 7.97
N ILE A 310 2.41 -11.96 7.96
CA ILE A 310 3.01 -12.90 8.93
C ILE A 310 2.98 -12.27 10.32
N ALA A 311 3.42 -11.02 10.47
CA ALA A 311 3.50 -10.34 11.75
C ALA A 311 2.11 -10.09 12.36
N VAL A 312 1.11 -9.74 11.54
CA VAL A 312 -0.30 -9.64 11.95
C VAL A 312 -0.82 -10.98 12.47
N ALA A 313 -0.83 -12.00 11.60
CA ALA A 313 -1.49 -13.28 11.89
C ALA A 313 -0.64 -14.24 12.71
N GLY A 314 0.58 -13.82 13.08
CA GLY A 314 1.49 -14.54 13.95
C GLY A 314 1.64 -13.84 15.30
N PRO A 315 2.75 -13.14 15.57
CA PRO A 315 3.08 -12.58 16.87
C PRO A 315 2.06 -11.54 17.37
N ASN A 316 1.56 -10.66 16.50
CA ASN A 316 0.63 -9.63 16.93
C ASN A 316 -0.76 -10.20 17.31
N ALA A 317 -1.13 -11.36 16.75
CA ALA A 317 -2.30 -12.14 17.15
C ALA A 317 -2.01 -13.22 18.21
N GLY A 318 -0.74 -13.45 18.56
CA GLY A 318 -0.32 -14.53 19.46
C GLY A 318 -0.48 -15.94 18.88
N ILE A 319 -0.40 -16.08 17.56
CA ILE A 319 -0.52 -17.34 16.81
C ILE A 319 0.88 -17.76 16.34
N ARG A 320 1.18 -19.07 16.40
CA ARG A 320 2.49 -19.62 16.00
C ARG A 320 2.40 -20.79 15.02
N ASP A 321 1.20 -21.08 14.54
CA ASP A 321 0.98 -22.15 13.57
C ASP A 321 1.24 -21.61 12.15
N PRO A 322 2.30 -22.08 11.44
CA PRO A 322 2.63 -21.58 10.11
C PRO A 322 1.56 -21.88 9.07
N GLU A 323 0.83 -23.01 9.18
CA GLU A 323 -0.25 -23.34 8.24
C GLU A 323 -1.40 -22.36 8.42
N LYS A 324 -1.74 -22.01 9.67
CA LYS A 324 -2.79 -21.03 9.94
C LYS A 324 -2.42 -19.62 9.51
N ILE A 325 -1.16 -19.22 9.63
CA ILE A 325 -0.66 -17.92 9.13
C ILE A 325 -0.82 -17.84 7.61
N VAL A 326 -0.42 -18.88 6.88
CA VAL A 326 -0.61 -18.94 5.41
C VAL A 326 -2.10 -18.95 5.07
N LYS A 327 -2.92 -19.68 5.83
CA LYS A 327 -4.38 -19.76 5.60
C LYS A 327 -5.08 -18.44 5.86
N PHE A 328 -4.63 -17.65 6.83
CA PHE A 328 -5.12 -16.30 7.06
C PHE A 328 -4.91 -15.42 5.83
N ASN A 329 -3.71 -15.43 5.24
CA ASN A 329 -3.42 -14.63 4.05
C ASN A 329 -4.25 -15.09 2.85
N GLU A 330 -4.33 -16.41 2.59
CA GLU A 330 -5.15 -16.96 1.51
C GLU A 330 -6.61 -16.47 1.59
N VAL A 331 -7.20 -16.54 2.80
CA VAL A 331 -8.59 -16.13 3.01
C VAL A 331 -8.75 -14.62 2.89
N ALA A 332 -7.80 -13.82 3.40
CA ALA A 332 -7.84 -12.37 3.25
C ALA A 332 -7.78 -11.94 1.78
N ASP A 333 -6.87 -12.52 0.99
CA ASP A 333 -6.72 -12.25 -0.43
C ASP A 333 -8.00 -12.60 -1.21
N ASP A 334 -8.54 -13.80 -0.99
CA ASP A 334 -9.76 -14.24 -1.67
C ASP A 334 -10.98 -13.40 -1.25
N MET A 335 -11.07 -13.01 0.01
CA MET A 335 -12.16 -12.15 0.48
C MET A 335 -12.00 -10.67 0.07
N GLY A 336 -10.81 -10.30 -0.40
CA GLY A 336 -10.46 -8.94 -0.79
C GLY A 336 -10.31 -8.02 0.42
N LEU A 337 -9.64 -8.46 1.48
CA LEU A 337 -9.40 -7.71 2.72
C LEU A 337 -7.92 -7.35 2.89
N ASP A 338 -7.64 -6.15 3.42
CA ASP A 338 -6.30 -5.73 3.83
C ASP A 338 -5.87 -6.60 5.00
N THR A 339 -4.82 -7.41 4.84
CA THR A 339 -4.33 -8.30 5.89
C THR A 339 -3.96 -7.51 7.15
N ILE A 340 -3.38 -6.32 6.99
CA ILE A 340 -3.02 -5.43 8.09
C ILE A 340 -4.28 -4.97 8.80
N SER A 341 -5.11 -4.18 8.12
CA SER A 341 -6.26 -3.55 8.76
C SER A 341 -7.31 -4.55 9.28
N ALA A 342 -7.62 -5.61 8.51
CA ALA A 342 -8.59 -6.60 8.94
C ALA A 342 -8.06 -7.42 10.12
N GLY A 343 -6.78 -7.83 10.08
CA GLY A 343 -6.18 -8.58 11.16
C GLY A 343 -5.99 -7.75 12.43
N ASP A 344 -5.48 -6.52 12.34
CA ASP A 344 -5.34 -5.61 13.48
C ASP A 344 -6.68 -5.26 14.13
N THR A 345 -7.76 -5.17 13.34
CA THR A 345 -9.10 -4.97 13.91
C THR A 345 -9.57 -6.18 14.72
N ILE A 346 -9.26 -7.40 14.25
CA ILE A 346 -9.56 -8.64 15.00
C ILE A 346 -8.67 -8.73 16.26
N ILE A 347 -7.40 -8.35 16.15
CA ILE A 347 -6.42 -8.31 17.25
C ILE A 347 -6.85 -7.32 18.35
N TRP A 348 -7.36 -6.15 17.97
CA TRP A 348 -8.00 -5.23 18.91
C TRP A 348 -9.21 -5.87 19.60
N ALA A 349 -10.03 -6.61 18.85
CA ALA A 349 -11.19 -7.33 19.41
C ALA A 349 -10.78 -8.47 20.37
N MET A 350 -9.64 -9.13 20.13
CA MET A 350 -9.05 -10.10 21.06
C MET A 350 -8.71 -9.43 22.39
N GLU A 351 -8.04 -8.27 22.35
CA GLU A 351 -7.69 -7.53 23.56
C GLU A 351 -8.93 -7.00 24.31
N MET A 352 -9.93 -6.48 23.58
CA MET A 352 -11.20 -6.04 24.14
C MET A 352 -11.90 -7.16 24.93
N THR A 353 -11.88 -8.36 24.38
CA THR A 353 -12.49 -9.56 24.99
C THR A 353 -11.70 -10.00 26.22
N GLU A 354 -10.38 -10.07 26.14
CA GLU A 354 -9.53 -10.46 27.29
C GLU A 354 -9.57 -9.45 28.43
N LYS A 355 -9.70 -8.15 28.13
CA LYS A 355 -9.89 -7.10 29.14
C LYS A 355 -11.32 -7.01 29.69
N GLY A 356 -12.27 -7.75 29.12
CA GLY A 356 -13.68 -7.72 29.53
C GLY A 356 -14.38 -6.39 29.26
N ILE A 357 -13.88 -5.59 28.31
CA ILE A 357 -14.49 -4.31 27.92
C ILE A 357 -15.70 -4.56 27.00
N HIS A 358 -15.52 -5.43 26.02
CA HIS A 358 -16.59 -5.94 25.15
C HIS A 358 -16.21 -7.34 24.67
N ASP A 359 -17.12 -8.30 24.79
CA ASP A 359 -16.88 -9.68 24.37
C ASP A 359 -17.22 -9.87 22.89
N PHE A 360 -16.18 -9.91 22.06
CA PHE A 360 -16.28 -10.24 20.63
C PHE A 360 -16.14 -11.75 20.37
N GLY A 361 -16.07 -12.58 21.41
CA GLY A 361 -16.01 -14.03 21.30
C GLY A 361 -14.65 -14.59 20.84
N ILE A 362 -13.59 -13.78 20.85
CA ILE A 362 -12.26 -14.16 20.37
C ILE A 362 -11.15 -13.70 21.33
N LYS A 363 -10.10 -14.50 21.49
CA LYS A 363 -8.91 -14.24 22.31
C LYS A 363 -7.62 -14.42 21.51
N PHE A 364 -6.50 -13.94 22.04
CA PHE A 364 -5.20 -14.11 21.37
C PHE A 364 -4.87 -15.59 21.17
N GLY A 365 -4.31 -15.93 20.02
CA GLY A 365 -3.95 -17.30 19.63
C GLY A 365 -5.08 -18.13 19.01
N GLU A 366 -6.32 -17.64 18.96
CA GLU A 366 -7.44 -18.37 18.35
C GLU A 366 -7.47 -18.23 16.81
N ALA A 367 -6.51 -18.86 16.13
CA ALA A 367 -6.30 -18.73 14.69
C ALA A 367 -7.50 -19.12 13.82
N ASP A 368 -8.19 -20.22 14.14
CA ASP A 368 -9.36 -20.67 13.37
C ASP A 368 -10.50 -19.64 13.40
N LYS A 369 -10.73 -19.02 14.55
CA LYS A 369 -11.73 -17.95 14.69
C LYS A 369 -11.30 -16.69 13.94
N MET A 370 -10.02 -16.32 13.99
CA MET A 370 -9.51 -15.17 13.22
C MET A 370 -9.77 -15.35 11.72
N ILE A 371 -9.52 -16.55 11.18
CA ILE A 371 -9.79 -16.90 9.78
C ILE A 371 -11.29 -16.89 9.47
N GLU A 372 -12.14 -17.38 10.38
CA GLU A 372 -13.60 -17.28 10.25
C GLU A 372 -14.06 -15.82 10.24
N TYR A 373 -13.49 -14.97 11.11
CA TYR A 373 -13.88 -13.58 11.26
C TYR A 373 -13.55 -12.76 10.00
N LEU A 374 -12.47 -13.07 9.27
CA LEU A 374 -12.22 -12.48 7.96
C LEU A 374 -13.40 -12.69 7.00
N LYS A 375 -13.95 -13.91 6.94
CA LYS A 375 -15.09 -14.23 6.07
C LYS A 375 -16.35 -13.48 6.50
N LEU A 376 -16.61 -13.42 7.81
CA LEU A 376 -17.74 -12.68 8.38
C LEU A 376 -17.61 -11.17 8.13
N MET A 377 -16.42 -10.59 8.28
CA MET A 377 -16.13 -9.19 8.00
C MET A 377 -16.38 -8.88 6.52
N ALA A 378 -15.84 -9.70 5.62
CA ALA A 378 -16.00 -9.51 4.18
C ALA A 378 -17.47 -9.59 3.73
N ARG A 379 -18.25 -10.47 4.35
CA ARG A 379 -19.68 -10.64 4.05
C ARG A 379 -20.60 -9.71 4.84
N ASN A 380 -20.04 -8.93 5.77
CA ASN A 380 -20.80 -8.06 6.66
C ASN A 380 -21.87 -8.86 7.44
N GLU A 381 -21.46 -9.96 8.08
CA GLU A 381 -22.33 -10.92 8.80
C GLU A 381 -21.95 -11.04 10.28
N GLY A 382 -22.95 -11.18 11.16
CA GLY A 382 -22.71 -11.37 12.61
C GLY A 382 -21.77 -10.33 13.23
N VAL A 383 -20.79 -10.79 14.00
CA VAL A 383 -19.70 -9.97 14.58
C VAL A 383 -18.87 -9.24 13.52
N GLY A 384 -18.81 -9.81 12.31
CA GLY A 384 -18.12 -9.20 11.17
C GLY A 384 -18.69 -7.84 10.78
N LYS A 385 -19.96 -7.55 11.06
CA LYS A 385 -20.55 -6.21 10.82
C LYS A 385 -19.90 -5.11 11.64
N ASP A 386 -19.55 -5.46 12.87
CA ASP A 386 -18.93 -4.53 13.81
C ASP A 386 -17.44 -4.36 13.53
N LEU A 387 -16.77 -5.47 13.24
CA LEU A 387 -15.34 -5.46 12.93
C LEU A 387 -15.04 -4.89 11.53
N ALA A 388 -15.95 -5.03 10.55
CA ALA A 388 -15.78 -4.43 9.21
C ALA A 388 -15.73 -2.90 9.21
N LEU A 389 -16.03 -2.24 10.34
CA LEU A 389 -15.88 -0.79 10.52
C LEU A 389 -14.42 -0.31 10.58
N GLY A 390 -13.47 -1.23 10.82
CA GLY A 390 -12.08 -0.91 11.14
C GLY A 390 -11.90 -0.41 12.58
N THR A 391 -10.66 -0.44 13.07
CA THR A 391 -10.33 -0.23 14.49
C THR A 391 -10.76 1.15 14.99
N LYS A 392 -10.63 2.21 14.19
CA LYS A 392 -11.04 3.56 14.58
C LYS A 392 -12.52 3.62 14.94
N ARG A 393 -13.40 3.25 14.00
CA ARG A 393 -14.85 3.34 14.18
C ARG A 393 -15.38 2.30 15.17
N ALA A 394 -14.80 1.09 15.17
CA ALA A 394 -15.16 0.06 16.13
C ALA A 394 -14.82 0.49 17.57
N SER A 395 -13.65 1.08 17.80
CA SER A 395 -13.25 1.55 19.14
C SER A 395 -14.03 2.78 19.61
N GLU A 396 -14.40 3.70 18.72
CA GLU A 396 -15.31 4.80 19.03
C GLU A 396 -16.70 4.29 19.48
N LYS A 397 -17.15 3.16 18.93
CA LYS A 397 -18.45 2.55 19.26
C LYS A 397 -18.42 1.71 20.53
N TYR A 398 -17.35 0.92 20.73
CA TYR A 398 -17.30 -0.12 21.76
C TYR A 398 -16.32 0.15 22.91
N GLY A 399 -15.47 1.17 22.81
CA GLY A 399 -14.41 1.48 23.77
C GLY A 399 -13.02 1.03 23.31
N GLY A 400 -12.04 1.00 24.22
CA GLY A 400 -10.68 0.55 23.88
C GLY A 400 -9.90 1.47 22.94
N THR A 401 -10.27 2.75 22.85
CA THR A 401 -9.60 3.75 22.00
C THR A 401 -8.12 3.96 22.34
N GLU A 402 -7.71 3.64 23.57
CA GLU A 402 -6.34 3.83 24.05
C GLU A 402 -5.33 2.84 23.44
N PHE A 403 -5.83 1.68 22.99
CA PHE A 403 -5.06 0.62 22.33
C PHE A 403 -5.63 0.29 20.94
N ALA A 404 -6.35 1.25 20.35
CA ALA A 404 -6.78 1.22 18.95
C ALA A 404 -5.60 1.66 18.07
N MET A 405 -4.83 0.70 17.57
CA MET A 405 -3.56 0.95 16.86
C MET A 405 -3.78 1.48 15.44
N GLN A 406 -4.13 2.76 15.30
CA GLN A 406 -4.43 3.42 14.03
C GLN A 406 -4.05 4.91 14.03
N VAL A 407 -3.82 5.47 12.82
CA VAL A 407 -3.77 6.92 12.58
C VAL A 407 -4.64 7.28 11.38
N LYS A 408 -5.47 8.32 11.54
CA LYS A 408 -6.45 8.81 10.55
C LYS A 408 -7.47 7.75 10.09
N GLY A 409 -7.66 6.69 10.84
CA GLY A 409 -8.55 5.58 10.51
C GLY A 409 -7.86 4.42 9.79
N LEU A 410 -6.54 4.46 9.61
CA LEU A 410 -5.77 3.36 9.03
C LEU A 410 -4.91 2.70 10.11
N GLU A 411 -5.02 1.38 10.21
CA GLU A 411 -4.34 0.54 11.20
C GLU A 411 -2.82 0.56 11.02
N PHE A 412 -2.09 0.31 12.11
CA PHE A 412 -0.64 0.31 12.13
C PHE A 412 -0.07 -0.85 11.29
N PRO A 413 0.88 -0.58 10.40
CA PRO A 413 1.75 -1.63 9.91
C PRO A 413 2.57 -2.24 11.05
N GLN A 414 3.11 -3.43 10.81
CA GLN A 414 3.69 -4.27 11.84
C GLN A 414 5.13 -3.88 12.19
N TYR A 415 5.38 -2.60 12.49
CA TYR A 415 6.64 -2.17 13.09
C TYR A 415 6.34 -1.39 14.36
N GLU A 416 6.84 -1.87 15.50
CA GLU A 416 6.61 -1.29 16.82
C GLU A 416 7.39 0.04 16.96
N PRO A 417 6.70 1.20 17.00
CA PRO A 417 7.38 2.49 16.97
C PRO A 417 8.17 2.81 18.25
N ARG A 418 7.89 2.17 19.40
CA ARG A 418 8.72 2.36 20.61
C ARG A 418 10.14 1.80 20.43
N GLY A 419 10.35 0.87 19.51
CA GLY A 419 11.67 0.39 19.09
C GLY A 419 12.35 1.24 18.00
N SER A 420 11.62 2.17 17.36
CA SER A 420 12.10 3.04 16.27
C SER A 420 11.30 4.36 16.30
N TRP A 421 11.75 5.34 17.07
CA TRP A 421 10.91 6.51 17.40
C TRP A 421 10.51 7.33 16.18
N ALA A 422 11.34 7.45 15.13
CA ALA A 422 10.95 8.14 13.90
C ALA A 422 9.75 7.46 13.20
N THR A 423 9.56 6.14 13.39
CA THR A 423 8.39 5.43 12.85
C THR A 423 7.08 6.00 13.37
N SER A 424 7.06 6.49 14.62
CA SER A 424 5.87 7.15 15.19
C SER A 424 5.46 8.39 14.39
N VAL A 425 6.43 9.21 13.97
CA VAL A 425 6.21 10.40 13.14
C VAL A 425 5.86 9.99 11.72
N ALA A 426 6.54 8.99 11.14
CA ALA A 426 6.22 8.48 9.81
C ALA A 426 4.75 8.03 9.70
N TYR A 427 4.24 7.34 10.73
CA TYR A 427 2.82 6.95 10.79
C TYR A 427 1.91 8.16 10.99
N ALA A 428 2.29 9.09 11.88
CA ALA A 428 1.52 10.29 12.17
C ALA A 428 1.31 11.16 10.93
N VAL A 429 2.36 11.44 10.15
CA VAL A 429 2.31 12.42 9.03
C VAL A 429 1.95 11.81 7.68
N SER A 430 1.89 10.47 7.59
CA SER A 430 1.56 9.74 6.37
C SER A 430 0.28 10.25 5.71
N ASP A 431 0.35 10.48 4.39
CA ASP A 431 -0.70 11.09 3.59
C ASP A 431 -1.99 10.26 3.47
N ARG A 432 -1.94 8.97 3.81
CA ARG A 432 -3.10 8.06 3.75
C ARG A 432 -3.48 7.45 5.11
N GLY A 433 -2.86 7.89 6.20
CA GLY A 433 -2.91 7.23 7.52
C GLY A 433 -1.71 6.29 7.76
N ALA A 434 -1.64 5.65 8.93
CA ALA A 434 -0.46 4.90 9.39
C ALA A 434 0.06 3.93 8.31
N CYS A 435 1.26 4.18 7.78
CA CYS A 435 1.81 3.40 6.67
C CYS A 435 3.33 3.53 6.58
N HIS A 436 4.04 2.39 6.64
CA HIS A 436 5.50 2.31 6.60
C HIS A 436 6.07 2.59 5.20
N MET A 437 5.28 2.45 4.13
CA MET A 437 5.75 2.74 2.78
C MET A 437 5.93 4.23 2.50
N ARG A 438 5.45 5.15 3.35
CA ARG A 438 5.63 6.60 3.11
C ARG A 438 7.01 7.07 3.50
N ALA A 439 7.48 6.62 4.65
CA ALA A 439 8.86 6.75 5.09
C ALA A 439 9.16 5.49 5.91
N TYR A 440 10.37 4.94 5.74
CA TYR A 440 10.77 3.70 6.39
C TYR A 440 11.95 3.88 7.37
N PRO A 441 11.75 4.59 8.50
CA PRO A 441 12.79 4.75 9.52
C PRO A 441 13.40 3.45 10.08
N PRO A 442 12.70 2.30 10.16
CA PRO A 442 13.32 1.06 10.67
C PRO A 442 14.63 0.68 9.96
N ASN A 443 14.75 0.98 8.66
CA ASN A 443 16.00 0.75 7.94
C ASN A 443 17.16 1.54 8.55
N MET A 444 16.95 2.82 8.84
CA MET A 444 17.98 3.72 9.35
C MET A 444 18.23 3.55 10.86
N GLU A 445 17.18 3.31 11.63
CA GLU A 445 17.26 3.28 13.10
C GLU A 445 17.60 1.90 13.66
N VAL A 446 17.25 0.83 12.94
CA VAL A 446 17.31 -0.54 13.47
C VAL A 446 18.20 -1.43 12.61
N PHE A 447 17.98 -1.51 11.30
CA PHE A 447 18.69 -2.47 10.45
C PHE A 447 20.12 -2.03 10.12
N GLU A 448 20.28 -0.79 9.63
CA GLU A 448 21.60 -0.21 9.37
C GLU A 448 22.21 0.40 10.64
N ALA A 449 21.39 0.70 11.65
CA ALA A 449 21.76 1.42 12.87
C ALA A 449 22.53 2.73 12.58
N ALA A 450 22.21 3.39 11.47
CA ALA A 450 22.79 4.64 11.02
C ALA A 450 22.26 5.87 11.80
N ALA A 451 21.17 5.72 12.55
CA ALA A 451 20.61 6.74 13.43
C ALA A 451 20.17 6.16 14.78
N PRO A 452 20.35 6.87 15.91
CA PRO A 452 19.99 6.35 17.24
C PRO A 452 18.46 6.23 17.41
N PRO A 453 17.88 5.07 17.78
CA PRO A 453 16.43 4.85 17.73
C PRO A 453 15.60 5.52 18.84
N TYR A 454 16.22 5.89 19.98
CA TYR A 454 15.52 6.29 21.21
C TYR A 454 15.79 7.76 21.59
N THR A 455 15.61 8.66 20.64
CA THR A 455 15.79 10.11 20.85
C THR A 455 14.86 10.89 19.94
N ALA A 456 14.49 12.09 20.36
CA ALA A 456 13.76 13.04 19.51
C ALA A 456 14.67 13.76 18.50
N GLU A 457 15.99 13.72 18.69
CA GLU A 457 16.94 14.47 17.88
C GLU A 457 16.89 14.09 16.39
N ASN A 458 16.67 15.10 15.54
CA ASN A 458 16.66 15.02 14.07
C ASN A 458 15.64 14.05 13.46
N LYS A 459 14.65 13.56 14.22
CA LYS A 459 13.67 12.59 13.71
C LYS A 459 12.71 13.18 12.70
N GLY A 460 12.34 14.45 12.86
CA GLY A 460 11.54 15.14 11.86
C GLY A 460 12.24 15.27 10.51
N GLN A 461 13.55 15.57 10.52
CA GLN A 461 14.37 15.63 9.31
C GLN A 461 14.53 14.25 8.66
N LEU A 462 14.83 13.22 9.46
CA LEU A 462 14.95 11.85 8.97
C LEU A 462 13.69 11.38 8.24
N VAL A 463 12.50 11.63 8.82
CA VAL A 463 11.23 11.25 8.19
C VAL A 463 10.98 12.07 6.93
N TYR A 464 11.38 13.34 6.89
CA TYR A 464 11.30 14.17 5.68
C TYR A 464 12.13 13.58 4.53
N ASP A 465 13.41 13.28 4.78
CA ASP A 465 14.33 12.78 3.75
C ASP A 465 13.83 11.45 3.16
N LEU A 466 13.40 10.53 4.04
CA LEU A 466 12.84 9.24 3.63
C LEU A 466 11.51 9.38 2.88
N ALA A 467 10.65 10.31 3.31
CA ALA A 467 9.37 10.56 2.64
C ALA A 467 9.56 11.15 1.24
N GLU A 468 10.51 12.08 1.10
CA GLU A 468 10.83 12.73 -0.17
C GLU A 468 11.30 11.68 -1.18
N TYR A 469 12.26 10.85 -0.76
CA TYR A 469 12.82 9.77 -1.56
C TYR A 469 11.74 8.77 -2.02
N ASN A 470 10.89 8.31 -1.11
CA ASN A 470 9.82 7.37 -1.46
C ASN A 470 8.76 7.99 -2.39
N ALA A 471 8.46 9.29 -2.22
CA ALA A 471 7.47 9.98 -3.03
C ALA A 471 7.88 10.07 -4.52
N ILE A 472 9.15 10.37 -4.83
CA ILE A 472 9.65 10.34 -6.21
C ILE A 472 9.75 8.91 -6.74
N LYS A 473 10.32 7.97 -5.96
CA LYS A 473 10.44 6.55 -6.35
C LYS A 473 9.09 5.95 -6.78
N PHE A 474 8.02 6.21 -6.02
CA PHE A 474 6.70 5.70 -6.38
C PHE A 474 6.05 6.47 -7.54
N SER A 475 6.41 7.73 -7.77
CA SER A 475 6.00 8.48 -8.96
C SER A 475 6.66 7.93 -10.24
N LEU A 476 7.83 7.30 -10.12
CA LEU A 476 8.53 6.58 -11.19
C LEU A 476 8.01 5.16 -11.44
N CYS A 477 7.08 4.65 -10.61
CA CYS A 477 6.63 3.25 -10.61
C CYS A 477 7.70 2.22 -10.22
N ILE A 478 8.77 2.61 -9.51
CA ILE A 478 9.83 1.67 -9.11
C ILE A 478 9.48 1.01 -7.76
N CYS A 479 9.73 -0.30 -7.66
CA CYS A 479 9.53 -1.09 -6.46
C CYS A 479 10.54 -0.76 -5.36
N ASP A 480 10.09 -0.80 -4.11
CA ASP A 480 10.88 -0.49 -2.91
C ASP A 480 12.08 -1.42 -2.70
N PHE A 481 11.96 -2.67 -3.16
CA PHE A 481 12.98 -3.69 -2.98
C PHE A 481 14.21 -3.56 -3.89
N TRP A 482 14.24 -2.56 -4.78
CA TRP A 482 15.52 -2.16 -5.34
C TRP A 482 16.22 -1.25 -4.31
N GLY A 483 16.84 -1.87 -3.29
CA GLY A 483 17.34 -1.18 -2.10
C GLY A 483 18.51 -0.24 -2.34
N THR A 484 19.31 -0.51 -3.37
CA THR A 484 20.47 0.29 -3.79
C THR A 484 20.15 1.41 -4.78
N LEU A 485 18.86 1.67 -5.03
CA LEU A 485 18.42 2.75 -5.91
C LEU A 485 18.62 4.11 -5.23
N ASP A 486 19.29 5.04 -5.88
CA ASP A 486 19.48 6.41 -5.40
C ASP A 486 18.90 7.45 -6.39
N TYR A 487 19.06 8.73 -6.08
CA TYR A 487 18.59 9.81 -6.95
C TYR A 487 19.34 9.89 -8.28
N ASP A 488 20.62 9.51 -8.31
CA ASP A 488 21.42 9.54 -9.53
C ASP A 488 20.91 8.51 -10.53
N ILE A 489 20.69 7.27 -10.08
CA ILE A 489 20.11 6.21 -10.90
C ILE A 489 18.68 6.58 -11.33
N MET A 490 17.85 7.13 -10.44
CA MET A 490 16.50 7.58 -10.81
C MET A 490 16.51 8.63 -11.93
N ALA A 491 17.38 9.64 -11.80
CA ALA A 491 17.53 10.72 -12.77
C ALA A 491 18.11 10.22 -14.11
N GLU A 492 19.12 9.35 -14.06
CA GLU A 492 19.71 8.67 -15.22
C GLU A 492 18.63 7.90 -16.01
N LEU A 493 17.89 7.01 -15.33
CA LEU A 493 16.84 6.20 -15.94
C LEU A 493 15.75 7.06 -16.60
N LEU A 494 15.30 8.10 -15.91
CA LEU A 494 14.27 8.98 -16.44
C LEU A 494 14.78 9.79 -17.64
N THR A 495 16.04 10.23 -17.62
CA THR A 495 16.68 10.92 -18.74
C THR A 495 16.76 10.01 -19.96
N MET A 496 17.25 8.79 -19.79
CA MET A 496 17.40 7.83 -20.87
C MET A 496 16.05 7.43 -21.49
N VAL A 497 15.03 7.22 -20.67
CA VAL A 497 13.70 6.86 -21.16
C VAL A 497 13.01 8.04 -21.85
N THR A 498 13.04 9.23 -21.25
CA THR A 498 12.25 10.37 -21.72
C THR A 498 12.94 11.20 -22.81
N GLY A 499 14.27 11.19 -22.85
CA GLY A 499 15.10 12.04 -23.69
C GLY A 499 15.21 13.49 -23.19
N VAL A 500 14.77 13.77 -21.97
CA VAL A 500 14.85 15.08 -21.31
C VAL A 500 15.82 14.93 -20.15
N GLU A 501 16.73 15.88 -19.97
CA GLU A 501 17.66 15.86 -18.84
C GLU A 501 16.92 15.99 -17.51
N TRP A 502 17.26 15.11 -16.57
CA TRP A 502 16.81 15.12 -15.18
C TRP A 502 18.04 15.05 -14.27
N THR A 503 17.98 15.76 -13.16
CA THR A 503 19.03 15.82 -12.14
C THR A 503 18.54 15.26 -10.80
N THR A 504 19.47 15.04 -9.87
CA THR A 504 19.14 14.65 -8.49
C THR A 504 18.30 15.72 -7.78
N GLU A 505 18.57 16.99 -8.03
CA GLU A 505 17.78 18.12 -7.51
C GLU A 505 16.33 18.08 -8.03
N ASP A 506 16.13 17.67 -9.28
CA ASP A 506 14.78 17.47 -9.82
C ASP A 506 14.05 16.32 -9.09
N MET A 507 14.75 15.22 -8.76
CA MET A 507 14.17 14.10 -8.02
C MET A 507 13.68 14.54 -6.64
N SER A 508 14.53 15.24 -5.89
CA SER A 508 14.20 15.84 -4.60
C SER A 508 13.00 16.80 -4.72
N THR A 509 13.06 17.71 -5.70
CA THR A 509 12.01 18.69 -5.98
C THR A 509 10.66 18.03 -6.28
N VAL A 510 10.63 16.95 -7.08
CA VAL A 510 9.40 16.20 -7.34
C VAL A 510 8.91 15.49 -6.08
N GLY A 511 9.79 14.83 -5.32
CA GLY A 511 9.44 14.16 -4.06
C GLY A 511 8.74 15.11 -3.09
N ARG A 512 9.34 16.28 -2.83
CA ARG A 512 8.76 17.32 -1.97
C ARG A 512 7.42 17.82 -2.49
N ARG A 513 7.30 18.01 -3.80
CA ARG A 513 6.03 18.45 -4.43
C ARG A 513 4.92 17.43 -4.25
N VAL A 514 5.24 16.13 -4.39
CA VAL A 514 4.27 15.03 -4.25
C VAL A 514 3.74 14.92 -2.82
N ILE A 515 4.62 15.07 -1.80
CA ILE A 515 4.18 15.10 -0.40
C ILE A 515 3.25 16.29 -0.16
N ASN A 516 3.64 17.47 -0.63
CA ASN A 516 2.88 18.69 -0.41
C ASN A 516 1.51 18.68 -1.13
N ILE A 517 1.38 18.15 -2.35
CA ILE A 517 0.05 18.04 -2.98
C ILE A 517 -0.86 17.04 -2.25
N GLY A 518 -0.27 15.98 -1.67
CA GLY A 518 -0.97 15.07 -0.77
C GLY A 518 -1.48 15.76 0.49
N ARG A 519 -0.63 16.57 1.14
CA ARG A 519 -1.03 17.37 2.29
C ARG A 519 -2.08 18.42 1.93
N ALA A 520 -1.95 19.10 0.80
CA ALA A 520 -2.94 20.07 0.32
C ALA A 520 -4.32 19.42 0.11
N PHE A 521 -4.37 18.23 -0.48
CA PHE A 521 -5.62 17.46 -0.58
C PHE A 521 -6.20 17.17 0.80
N ASN A 522 -5.39 16.66 1.73
CA ASN A 522 -5.88 16.33 3.07
C ASN A 522 -6.32 17.56 3.85
N GLN A 523 -5.59 18.67 3.77
CA GLN A 523 -5.96 19.95 4.39
C GLN A 523 -7.29 20.48 3.84
N ARG A 524 -7.51 20.36 2.53
CA ARG A 524 -8.79 20.67 1.88
C ARG A 524 -9.94 19.81 2.41
N GLU A 525 -9.68 18.56 2.76
CA GLU A 525 -10.65 17.64 3.39
C GLU A 525 -10.73 17.78 4.93
N GLY A 526 -10.00 18.73 5.53
CA GLY A 526 -10.10 19.08 6.96
C GLY A 526 -9.03 18.48 7.88
N PHE A 527 -7.99 17.87 7.32
CA PHE A 527 -6.87 17.31 8.10
C PHE A 527 -5.85 18.39 8.48
N ASP A 528 -5.35 18.29 9.70
CA ASP A 528 -4.36 19.18 10.33
C ASP A 528 -3.63 18.43 11.45
N ARG A 529 -2.84 19.13 12.27
CA ARG A 529 -2.07 18.54 13.38
C ARG A 529 -2.89 17.64 14.31
N ARG A 530 -4.19 17.90 14.51
CA ARG A 530 -5.04 17.08 15.40
C ARG A 530 -5.18 15.64 14.91
N HIS A 531 -4.83 15.38 13.65
CA HIS A 531 -4.90 14.08 13.00
C HIS A 531 -3.52 13.44 12.80
N ASP A 532 -2.44 14.16 13.07
CA ASP A 532 -1.06 13.67 13.03
C ASP A 532 -0.66 13.26 14.45
N THR A 533 -1.24 12.15 14.94
CA THR A 533 -1.09 11.68 16.32
C THR A 533 -0.56 10.25 16.38
N VAL A 534 -0.50 9.67 17.58
CA VAL A 534 -0.28 8.24 17.82
C VAL A 534 -1.30 7.71 18.85
N PRO A 535 -1.61 6.42 18.86
CA PRO A 535 -2.39 5.78 19.92
C PRO A 535 -1.76 5.99 21.30
N LYS A 536 -2.57 6.17 22.34
CA LYS A 536 -2.09 6.50 23.69
C LYS A 536 -1.11 5.47 24.25
N ARG A 537 -1.30 4.19 23.92
CA ARG A 537 -0.37 3.11 24.25
C ARG A 537 1.08 3.44 23.92
N ILE A 538 1.36 4.02 22.75
CA ILE A 538 2.72 4.34 22.30
C ILE A 538 3.44 5.35 23.22
N VAL A 539 2.66 6.24 23.84
CA VAL A 539 3.20 7.34 24.67
C VAL A 539 3.02 7.13 26.17
N THR A 540 2.42 6.02 26.59
CA THR A 540 2.14 5.74 28.01
C THR A 540 2.59 4.36 28.49
N GLU A 541 2.70 3.38 27.60
CA GLU A 541 3.05 2.00 27.96
C GLU A 541 4.48 1.69 27.51
N ALA A 542 5.37 1.38 28.45
CA ALA A 542 6.72 0.94 28.13
C ALA A 542 6.74 -0.53 27.71
N LEU A 543 7.61 -0.87 26.74
CA LEU A 543 7.87 -2.25 26.34
C LEU A 543 8.47 -3.04 27.50
N GLN A 544 8.03 -4.28 27.71
CA GLN A 544 8.43 -5.09 28.87
C GLN A 544 9.50 -6.11 28.52
N ASN A 545 9.57 -6.50 27.24
CA ASN A 545 10.46 -7.54 26.74
C ASN A 545 11.25 -7.07 25.50
N GLY A 546 12.14 -7.94 25.03
CA GLY A 546 12.92 -7.75 23.81
C GLY A 546 14.02 -6.69 23.89
N PRO A 547 14.72 -6.47 22.76
CA PRO A 547 15.81 -5.49 22.62
C PRO A 547 15.41 -4.05 22.98
N ALA A 548 14.15 -3.69 22.76
CA ALA A 548 13.60 -2.37 23.05
C ALA A 548 12.93 -2.29 24.45
N LYS A 549 13.24 -3.21 25.37
CA LYS A 549 12.71 -3.20 26.73
C LYS A 549 12.92 -1.86 27.44
N GLY A 550 11.88 -1.38 28.11
CA GLY A 550 11.86 -0.12 28.83
C GLY A 550 11.58 1.11 27.97
N GLN A 551 11.52 0.95 26.64
CA GLN A 551 11.23 2.05 25.74
C GLN A 551 9.74 2.40 25.74
N VAL A 552 9.49 3.71 25.82
CA VAL A 552 8.20 4.39 25.64
C VAL A 552 8.54 5.71 24.95
N ILE A 553 7.67 6.24 24.08
CA ILE A 553 7.91 7.54 23.45
C ILE A 553 7.21 8.60 24.30
N PRO A 554 7.90 9.42 25.12
CA PRO A 554 7.21 10.43 25.89
C PRO A 554 6.42 11.37 24.96
N GLN A 555 5.22 11.80 25.38
CA GLN A 555 4.37 12.69 24.57
C GLN A 555 5.14 13.95 24.10
N GLU A 556 5.94 14.54 24.98
CA GLU A 556 6.77 15.72 24.66
C GLU A 556 7.81 15.41 23.57
N ALA A 557 8.41 14.22 23.58
CA ALA A 557 9.34 13.80 22.54
C ALA A 557 8.62 13.62 21.20
N PHE A 558 7.44 12.99 21.19
CA PHE A 558 6.63 12.88 19.98
C PHE A 558 6.25 14.24 19.40
N ASP A 559 5.78 15.17 20.25
CA ASP A 559 5.40 16.52 19.83
C ASP A 559 6.58 17.33 19.29
N ASP A 560 7.79 17.16 19.86
CA ASP A 560 9.02 17.75 19.33
C ASP A 560 9.38 17.19 17.95
N MET A 561 9.45 15.86 17.80
CA MET A 561 9.75 15.22 16.53
C MET A 561 8.75 15.61 15.42
N LEU A 562 7.46 15.70 15.74
CA LEU A 562 6.43 16.15 14.81
C LEU A 562 6.62 17.61 14.40
N SER A 563 6.98 18.47 15.35
CA SER A 563 7.22 19.90 15.08
C SER A 563 8.48 20.13 14.25
N GLN A 564 9.52 19.30 14.44
CA GLN A 564 10.69 19.26 13.56
C GLN A 564 10.27 18.94 12.11
N TYR A 565 9.40 17.94 11.90
CA TYR A 565 8.91 17.57 10.57
C TYR A 565 8.14 18.72 9.89
N TYR A 566 7.24 19.40 10.62
CA TYR A 566 6.54 20.57 10.07
C TYR A 566 7.49 21.71 9.69
N LYS A 567 8.51 21.96 10.52
CA LYS A 567 9.50 23.00 10.27
C LYS A 567 10.28 22.73 8.97
N VAL A 568 10.78 21.50 8.76
CA VAL A 568 11.51 21.16 7.51
C VAL A 568 10.59 21.21 6.29
N MET A 569 9.33 20.80 6.43
CA MET A 569 8.35 20.90 5.34
C MET A 569 8.00 22.36 4.97
N GLY A 570 8.22 23.31 5.87
CA GLY A 570 7.76 24.69 5.74
C GLY A 570 6.27 24.84 6.04
N TRP A 571 5.72 23.99 6.92
CA TRP A 571 4.35 24.06 7.40
C TRP A 571 4.29 24.84 8.72
N ASP A 572 3.10 25.31 9.09
CA ASP A 572 2.89 25.96 10.38
C ASP A 572 2.81 24.95 11.55
N GLU A 573 2.75 25.48 12.77
CA GLU A 573 2.66 24.66 14.00
C GLU A 573 1.38 23.82 14.09
N ASN A 574 0.34 24.18 13.34
CA ASN A 574 -0.91 23.43 13.20
C ASN A 574 -0.83 22.38 12.08
N GLY A 575 0.36 22.17 11.51
CA GLY A 575 0.60 21.25 10.41
C GLY A 575 -0.06 21.68 9.11
N LYS A 576 -0.44 22.96 8.97
CA LYS A 576 -1.05 23.47 7.74
C LYS A 576 -0.01 24.06 6.82
N MET A 577 -0.22 23.82 5.53
CA MET A 577 0.55 24.46 4.49
C MET A 577 0.10 25.91 4.31
N PRO A 578 1.05 26.85 4.18
CA PRO A 578 0.79 28.21 3.71
C PRO A 578 0.13 28.26 2.33
N GLU A 579 -0.71 29.28 2.08
CA GLU A 579 -1.46 29.42 0.82
C GLU A 579 -0.55 29.62 -0.40
N ASP A 580 0.57 30.32 -0.25
CA ASP A 580 1.59 30.53 -1.28
C ASP A 580 2.29 29.22 -1.65
N LEU A 581 2.58 28.37 -0.65
CA LEU A 581 3.10 27.04 -0.88
C LEU A 581 2.08 26.19 -1.65
N ILE A 582 0.80 26.21 -1.29
CA ILE A 582 -0.26 25.50 -2.03
C ILE A 582 -0.34 26.02 -3.47
N ALA A 583 -0.34 27.34 -3.67
CA ALA A 583 -0.41 27.96 -4.99
C ALA A 583 0.78 27.56 -5.88
N SER A 584 1.97 27.37 -5.30
CA SER A 584 3.17 26.92 -6.04
C SER A 584 3.06 25.49 -6.60
N LEU A 585 2.17 24.66 -6.06
CA LEU A 585 1.95 23.29 -6.51
C LEU A 585 1.06 23.19 -7.75
N LEU A 586 0.13 24.14 -7.91
CA LEU A 586 -0.92 24.13 -8.92
C LEU A 586 -0.37 24.52 -10.29
#